data_AF-A0A8T6PE16-F1
#
_entry.id   AF-A0A8T6PE16-F1
#
_cell.length_a   1.000
_cell.length_b   1.000
_cell.length_c   1.000
_cell.angle_alpha   90.00
_cell.angle_beta   90.00
_cell.angle_gamma   90.00
#
_symmetry.space_group_name_H-M   'P 1'
#
loop_
_entity.id
_entity.type
_entity.pdbx_description
1 polymer ?
#
loop_
_entity_poly.entity_id
_entity_poly.type
_entity_poly.pdbx_seq_one_letter_code
_entity_poly.pdbx_strand_id
1 'polypeptide(L)'
;MSQLTSPEIIAEIRYEDVVERAVDTPVLIIYPRHPSHTAVMALVLREYSGDVYYYQLRDEDDSVRKMVENLVDDYQFPSDFGEQTRQALKGSSSPEEWAVALAGDLAELRSDAFVIVFNELDRLKADHENLQRFFRELPHHLPSQAQIVVNGRELYRQPWNDLILENLATAVGDNMAVKNGIFSEPSARGQVEFRSLSGHSRILSDGRYIRSWDGSLPRNLCYYFIDHPMVTRDEIFEVFWPHLGVKEATNVFHVTKRKISEKLGYEITAYSNGFYVPSPRVNILYDAREFEQMVEEALAGPEELAPAKWYRAIQLYRHPYLEGLDMPWVIEKREKLRDSFAQALIGLGRLHNQLNEPERALGYFLRAVAEKPDREDVQRNIMTLFYEAGRVDDALAQYKTLEQMLKRKFNITPSQETRALYDRYRSSQ
;
A
#
# COMPACT_ATOMS: atom_id res chain seq x y z
N MET A 1 -28.39 -6.68 -19.55
CA MET A 1 -26.91 -6.60 -19.65
C MET A 1 -26.50 -5.28 -19.03
N SER A 2 -26.20 -5.27 -17.73
CA SER A 2 -25.67 -4.05 -17.09
C SER A 2 -24.32 -3.76 -17.70
N GLN A 3 -24.09 -2.50 -18.06
CA GLN A 3 -22.76 -2.01 -18.40
C GLN A 3 -21.88 -2.28 -17.18
N LEU A 4 -20.97 -3.24 -17.28
CA LEU A 4 -19.88 -3.43 -16.33
C LEU A 4 -18.91 -2.27 -16.55
N THR A 5 -19.23 -1.09 -16.00
CA THR A 5 -18.24 -0.04 -15.80
C THR A 5 -17.19 -0.60 -14.85
N SER A 6 -15.97 -0.88 -15.32
CA SER A 6 -14.88 -1.34 -14.46
C SER A 6 -14.62 -0.33 -13.34
N PRO A 7 -14.90 -0.64 -12.06
CA PRO A 7 -14.40 0.20 -10.99
C PRO A 7 -12.90 -0.04 -10.90
N GLU A 8 -12.10 1.01 -11.02
CA GLU A 8 -10.69 0.92 -10.68
C GLU A 8 -10.61 0.68 -9.17
N ILE A 9 -10.28 -0.56 -8.77
CA ILE A 9 -10.18 -0.93 -7.35
C ILE A 9 -8.75 -0.71 -6.91
N ILE A 10 -8.55 0.28 -6.03
CA ILE A 10 -7.24 0.62 -5.48
C ILE A 10 -7.33 0.45 -3.98
N ALA A 11 -6.40 -0.35 -3.43
CA ALA A 11 -6.32 -0.55 -1.99
C ALA A 11 -7.61 -1.12 -1.36
N GLU A 12 -8.31 -2.02 -2.05
CA GLU A 12 -9.57 -2.65 -1.61
C GLU A 12 -10.80 -1.73 -1.57
N ILE A 13 -10.65 -0.50 -2.05
CA ILE A 13 -11.72 0.50 -2.14
C ILE A 13 -11.91 0.84 -3.61
N ARG A 14 -13.17 1.00 -4.04
CA ARG A 14 -13.45 1.56 -5.35
C ARG A 14 -13.16 3.05 -5.34
N TYR A 15 -12.59 3.58 -6.41
CA TYR A 15 -12.36 5.02 -6.51
C TYR A 15 -13.67 5.81 -6.27
N GLU A 16 -14.79 5.33 -6.81
CA GLU A 16 -16.09 5.98 -6.65
C GLU A 16 -16.53 6.03 -5.18
N ASP A 17 -16.23 5.01 -4.37
CA ASP A 17 -16.56 5.00 -2.93
C ASP A 17 -15.72 6.03 -2.15
N VAL A 18 -14.51 6.33 -2.61
CA VAL A 18 -13.66 7.39 -2.05
C VAL A 18 -14.26 8.76 -2.40
N VAL A 19 -14.63 8.97 -3.66
CA VAL A 19 -15.23 10.22 -4.14
C VAL A 19 -16.56 10.49 -3.44
N GLU A 20 -17.48 9.52 -3.42
CA GLU A 20 -18.80 9.66 -2.77
C GLU A 20 -18.69 10.04 -1.28
N ARG A 21 -17.63 9.61 -0.60
CA ARG A 21 -17.41 9.92 0.83
C ARG A 21 -16.59 11.19 1.06
N ALA A 22 -15.79 11.59 0.08
CA ALA A 22 -15.03 12.83 0.12
C ALA A 22 -15.96 14.05 -0.03
N VAL A 23 -17.10 13.86 -0.71
CA VAL A 23 -18.14 14.85 -0.90
C VAL A 23 -18.86 15.12 0.43
N ASP A 24 -19.02 16.39 0.80
CA ASP A 24 -19.84 16.91 1.91
C ASP A 24 -19.31 16.85 3.35
N THR A 25 -18.02 16.56 3.62
CA THR A 25 -17.46 16.69 4.98
C THR A 25 -16.25 17.63 5.06
N PRO A 26 -16.17 18.53 6.06
CA PRO A 26 -15.03 19.45 6.20
C PRO A 26 -13.68 18.74 6.41
N VAL A 27 -13.69 17.58 7.07
CA VAL A 27 -12.47 16.81 7.37
C VAL A 27 -12.55 15.38 6.85
N LEU A 28 -11.54 14.96 6.11
CA LEU A 28 -11.31 13.57 5.75
C LEU A 28 -10.17 13.01 6.59
N ILE A 29 -10.37 11.82 7.16
CA ILE A 29 -9.36 11.12 7.94
C ILE A 29 -8.96 9.87 7.16
N ILE A 30 -7.69 9.78 6.77
CA ILE A 30 -7.17 8.52 6.23
C ILE A 30 -7.09 7.52 7.38
N TYR A 31 -7.74 6.36 7.23
CA TYR A 31 -7.79 5.35 8.28
C TYR A 31 -6.36 4.93 8.70
N PRO A 32 -5.91 5.24 9.94
CA PRO A 32 -4.50 5.17 10.32
C PRO A 32 -3.83 3.81 10.11
N ARG A 33 -4.62 2.74 10.30
CA ARG A 33 -4.13 1.36 10.29
C ARG A 33 -4.37 0.66 8.95
N HIS A 34 -4.81 1.38 7.92
CA HIS A 34 -5.08 0.79 6.62
C HIS A 34 -3.79 0.15 6.03
N PRO A 35 -3.80 -1.12 5.60
CA PRO A 35 -2.62 -1.78 5.03
C PRO A 35 -2.03 -1.06 3.81
N SER A 36 -2.88 -0.28 3.12
CA SER A 36 -2.53 0.56 1.97
C SER A 36 -2.75 2.03 2.22
N HIS A 37 -2.46 2.49 3.43
CA HIS A 37 -2.57 3.87 3.87
C HIS A 37 -2.10 4.90 2.81
N THR A 38 -0.89 4.73 2.26
CA THR A 38 -0.33 5.63 1.24
C THR A 38 -1.11 5.61 -0.08
N ALA A 39 -1.64 4.46 -0.49
CA ALA A 39 -2.43 4.37 -1.72
C ALA A 39 -3.82 5.00 -1.53
N VAL A 40 -4.44 4.83 -0.37
CA VAL A 40 -5.70 5.50 -0.02
C VAL A 40 -5.50 7.02 -0.01
N MET A 41 -4.43 7.51 0.61
CA MET A 41 -4.06 8.92 0.53
C MET A 41 -3.92 9.37 -0.93
N ALA A 42 -3.18 8.64 -1.77
CA ALA A 42 -3.01 9.00 -3.17
C ALA A 42 -4.33 9.03 -3.96
N LEU A 43 -5.30 8.16 -3.63
CA LEU A 43 -6.64 8.20 -4.22
C LEU A 43 -7.40 9.46 -3.83
N VAL A 44 -7.39 9.80 -2.53
CA VAL A 44 -8.03 11.01 -2.03
C VAL A 44 -7.43 12.23 -2.72
N LEU A 45 -6.10 12.32 -2.83
CA LEU A 45 -5.44 13.45 -3.48
C LEU A 45 -5.70 13.54 -5.00
N ARG A 46 -5.96 12.41 -5.67
CA ARG A 46 -6.30 12.37 -7.10
C ARG A 46 -7.59 13.14 -7.39
N GLU A 47 -8.55 13.13 -6.47
CA GLU A 47 -9.83 13.83 -6.63
C GLU A 47 -9.65 15.34 -6.78
N TYR A 48 -8.70 15.92 -6.05
CA TYR A 48 -8.47 17.37 -6.05
C TYR A 48 -7.57 17.85 -7.20
N SER A 49 -7.16 16.97 -8.12
CA SER A 49 -6.50 17.33 -9.40
C SER A 49 -5.29 18.30 -9.32
N GLY A 50 -4.63 18.41 -8.16
CA GLY A 50 -3.50 19.32 -7.93
C GLY A 50 -3.79 20.54 -7.05
N ASP A 51 -5.05 20.77 -6.67
CA ASP A 51 -5.48 21.82 -5.73
C ASP A 51 -5.23 21.42 -4.27
N VAL A 52 -3.98 21.04 -3.99
CA VAL A 52 -3.54 20.41 -2.74
C VAL A 52 -2.43 21.23 -2.10
N TYR A 53 -2.65 21.71 -0.89
CA TYR A 53 -1.60 22.23 0.00
C TYR A 53 -1.14 21.10 0.92
N TYR A 54 0.04 20.53 0.66
CA TYR A 54 0.52 19.35 1.38
C TYR A 54 1.49 19.73 2.48
N TYR A 55 1.02 19.78 3.73
CA TYR A 55 1.86 20.10 4.88
C TYR A 55 2.41 18.82 5.55
N GLN A 56 3.72 18.62 5.42
CA GLN A 56 4.46 17.55 6.10
C GLN A 56 4.97 18.06 7.44
N LEU A 57 4.55 17.46 8.56
CA LEU A 57 5.10 17.82 9.86
C LEU A 57 6.61 17.54 9.92
N ARG A 58 7.35 18.57 10.31
CA ARG A 58 8.81 18.60 10.45
C ARG A 58 9.24 18.13 11.85
N ASP A 59 10.52 17.84 12.03
CA ASP A 59 11.06 17.50 13.37
C ASP A 59 10.95 18.69 14.35
N GLU A 60 10.89 19.91 13.82
CA GLU A 60 10.70 21.15 14.58
C GLU A 60 9.25 21.40 14.98
N ASP A 61 8.28 20.70 14.38
CA ASP A 61 6.85 20.81 14.72
C ASP A 61 6.54 19.99 15.98
N ASP A 62 7.12 20.38 17.10
CA ASP A 62 7.00 19.69 18.40
C ASP A 62 5.72 20.03 19.19
N SER A 63 4.99 21.05 18.73
CA SER A 63 3.76 21.56 19.32
C SER A 63 2.81 22.09 18.23
N VAL A 64 1.51 22.13 18.54
CA VAL A 64 0.48 22.67 17.61
C VAL A 64 0.80 24.11 17.25
N ARG A 65 1.26 24.90 18.23
CA ARG A 65 1.67 26.29 18.01
C ARG A 65 2.75 26.39 16.94
N LYS A 66 3.79 25.55 17.05
CA LYS A 66 4.92 25.55 16.13
C LYS A 66 4.53 25.02 14.75
N MET A 67 3.70 23.98 14.70
CA MET A 67 3.09 23.47 13.47
C MET A 67 2.32 24.57 12.73
N VAL A 68 1.46 25.32 13.41
CA VAL A 68 0.65 26.38 12.78
C VAL A 68 1.52 27.55 12.32
N GLU A 69 2.52 27.96 13.12
CA GLU A 69 3.50 28.98 12.73
C GLU A 69 4.24 28.57 11.46
N ASN A 70 4.73 27.33 11.42
CA ASN A 70 5.49 26.79 10.30
C ASN A 70 4.61 26.53 9.06
N LEU A 71 3.32 26.21 9.24
CA LEU A 71 2.35 26.03 8.16
C LEU A 71 2.13 27.33 7.38
N VAL A 72 1.88 28.45 8.06
CA VAL A 72 1.59 29.73 7.40
C VAL A 72 2.82 30.38 6.76
N ASP A 73 4.01 29.88 7.09
CA ASP A 73 5.28 30.25 6.47
C ASP A 73 5.75 29.22 5.42
N ASP A 74 4.93 28.20 5.10
CA ASP A 74 5.27 27.19 4.10
C ASP A 74 5.26 27.79 2.68
N TYR A 75 6.26 27.41 1.89
CA TYR A 75 6.50 27.95 0.54
C TYR A 75 5.36 27.67 -0.46
N GLN A 76 4.46 26.74 -0.14
CA GLN A 76 3.29 26.44 -0.96
C GLN A 76 2.25 27.57 -0.91
N PHE A 77 2.24 28.38 0.15
CA PHE A 77 1.30 29.49 0.29
C PHE A 77 1.84 30.81 -0.30
N PRO A 78 0.95 31.70 -0.76
CA PRO A 78 1.32 33.07 -1.10
C PRO A 78 2.01 33.81 0.05
N SER A 79 2.87 34.78 -0.26
CA SER A 79 3.65 35.51 0.76
C SER A 79 2.81 36.33 1.74
N ASP A 80 1.59 36.69 1.35
CA ASP A 80 0.60 37.43 2.12
C ASP A 80 -0.37 36.52 2.89
N PHE A 81 -0.31 35.20 2.71
CA PHE A 81 -1.12 34.25 3.46
C PHE A 81 -0.68 34.18 4.94
N GLY A 82 -1.64 34.09 5.87
CA GLY A 82 -1.37 33.80 7.27
C GLY A 82 -1.28 35.01 8.19
N GLU A 83 -1.73 36.20 7.76
CA GLU A 83 -1.68 37.41 8.58
C GLU A 83 -2.50 37.29 9.87
N GLN A 84 -3.72 36.73 9.78
CA GLN A 84 -4.61 36.57 10.93
C GLN A 84 -4.01 35.57 11.91
N THR A 85 -3.49 34.45 11.40
CA THR A 85 -2.81 33.40 12.19
C THR A 85 -1.56 33.93 12.87
N ARG A 86 -0.69 34.65 12.15
CA ARG A 86 0.51 35.27 12.74
C ARG A 86 0.15 36.31 13.80
N GLN A 87 -0.94 37.05 13.63
CA GLN A 87 -1.43 37.97 14.64
C GLN A 87 -1.93 37.23 15.89
N ALA A 88 -2.71 36.17 15.71
CA ALA A 88 -3.17 35.33 16.82
C ALA A 88 -1.98 34.76 17.59
N LEU A 89 -1.00 34.17 16.89
CA LEU A 89 0.19 33.56 17.49
C LEU A 89 1.06 34.53 18.32
N LYS A 90 1.06 35.84 18.05
CA LYS A 90 1.87 36.81 18.83
C LYS A 90 1.44 36.95 20.29
N GLY A 91 0.23 36.52 20.65
CA GLY A 91 -0.31 36.60 22.02
C GLY A 91 -0.29 35.29 22.80
N SER A 92 -0.94 35.32 23.97
CA SER A 92 -1.29 34.15 24.80
C SER A 92 -2.60 33.48 24.34
N SER A 93 -2.89 33.57 23.06
CA SER A 93 -4.10 33.06 22.44
C SER A 93 -4.19 31.54 22.54
N SER A 94 -5.41 31.02 22.54
CA SER A 94 -5.65 29.58 22.71
C SER A 94 -5.57 28.82 21.37
N PRO A 95 -5.44 27.49 21.39
CA PRO A 95 -5.49 26.68 20.16
C PRO A 95 -6.78 26.88 19.35
N GLU A 96 -7.91 27.14 20.00
CA GLU A 96 -9.18 27.48 19.34
C GLU A 96 -9.07 28.80 18.56
N GLU A 97 -8.45 29.82 19.15
CA GLU A 97 -8.26 31.11 18.47
C GLU A 97 -7.30 30.99 17.27
N TRP A 98 -6.29 30.11 17.36
CA TRP A 98 -5.42 29.81 16.21
C TRP A 98 -6.19 29.10 15.10
N ALA A 99 -7.10 28.19 15.44
CA ALA A 99 -7.94 27.50 14.48
C ALA A 99 -8.88 28.46 13.73
N VAL A 100 -9.54 29.38 14.46
CA VAL A 100 -10.39 30.41 13.87
C VAL A 100 -9.58 31.32 12.94
N ALA A 101 -8.40 31.77 13.38
CA ALA A 101 -7.53 32.63 12.59
C ALA A 101 -7.05 31.95 11.30
N LEU A 102 -6.64 30.68 11.39
CA LEU A 102 -6.26 29.89 10.22
C LEU A 102 -7.42 29.74 9.25
N ALA A 103 -8.63 29.44 9.74
CA ALA A 103 -9.81 29.34 8.89
C ALA A 103 -10.12 30.67 8.16
N GLY A 104 -9.90 31.80 8.84
CA GLY A 104 -9.99 33.14 8.24
C GLY A 104 -8.99 33.34 7.11
N ASP A 105 -7.71 33.02 7.33
CA ASP A 105 -6.69 33.10 6.28
C ASP A 105 -7.02 32.16 5.10
N LEU A 106 -7.57 30.97 5.35
CA LEU A 106 -7.98 30.02 4.32
C LEU A 106 -9.18 30.49 3.50
N ALA A 107 -10.09 31.26 4.10
CA ALA A 107 -11.21 31.86 3.38
C ALA A 107 -10.76 32.90 2.35
N GLU A 108 -9.64 33.59 2.63
CA GLU A 108 -9.05 34.60 1.75
C GLU A 108 -8.05 34.00 0.74
N LEU A 109 -7.59 32.77 0.95
CA LEU A 109 -6.56 32.13 0.13
C LEU A 109 -7.00 31.93 -1.34
N ARG A 110 -8.20 31.38 -1.56
CA ARG A 110 -8.77 31.15 -2.90
C ARG A 110 -10.29 30.91 -2.87
N SER A 111 -10.92 31.11 -4.03
CA SER A 111 -12.38 31.02 -4.20
C SER A 111 -12.88 29.68 -4.72
N ASP A 112 -12.05 28.93 -5.43
CA ASP A 112 -12.32 27.58 -5.93
C ASP A 112 -11.95 26.51 -4.90
N ALA A 113 -12.46 25.29 -5.09
CA ALA A 113 -12.30 24.21 -4.12
C ALA A 113 -10.84 23.76 -3.99
N PHE A 114 -10.39 23.49 -2.76
CA PHE A 114 -9.04 23.03 -2.48
C PHE A 114 -8.97 22.22 -1.19
N VAL A 115 -7.86 21.50 -1.03
CA VAL A 115 -7.61 20.66 0.14
C VAL A 115 -6.28 20.98 0.80
N ILE A 116 -6.25 20.88 2.13
CA ILE A 116 -5.04 21.00 2.94
C ILE A 116 -4.78 19.67 3.62
N VAL A 117 -3.60 19.12 3.42
CA VAL A 117 -3.21 17.84 4.00
C VAL A 117 -2.29 18.08 5.18
N PHE A 118 -2.68 17.61 6.37
CA PHE A 118 -1.80 17.52 7.52
C PHE A 118 -1.22 16.11 7.61
N ASN A 119 0.05 15.95 7.22
CA ASN A 119 0.72 14.66 7.19
C ASN A 119 1.63 14.41 8.40
N GLU A 120 1.64 13.15 8.88
CA GLU A 120 2.37 12.69 10.08
C GLU A 120 1.93 13.42 11.35
N LEU A 121 0.63 13.68 11.49
CA LEU A 121 0.06 14.38 12.63
C LEU A 121 0.29 13.63 13.96
N ASP A 122 0.54 12.32 13.91
CA ASP A 122 0.95 11.51 15.07
C ASP A 122 2.31 11.93 15.68
N ARG A 123 3.07 12.83 15.04
CA ARG A 123 4.26 13.45 15.65
C ARG A 123 3.93 14.35 16.84
N LEU A 124 2.75 14.99 16.83
CA LEU A 124 2.27 15.86 17.91
C LEU A 124 1.68 15.08 19.10
N LYS A 125 2.04 13.79 19.24
CA LYS A 125 1.58 12.90 20.30
C LYS A 125 1.79 13.47 21.71
N ALA A 126 2.88 14.21 21.91
CA ALA A 126 3.22 14.84 23.18
C ALA A 126 2.32 16.05 23.50
N ASP A 127 1.82 16.76 22.48
CA ASP A 127 0.97 17.96 22.59
C ASP A 127 -0.50 17.67 22.25
N HIS A 128 -0.95 16.45 22.55
CA HIS A 128 -2.26 15.94 22.14
C HIS A 128 -3.45 16.75 22.69
N GLU A 129 -3.34 17.37 23.86
CA GLU A 129 -4.41 18.20 24.44
C GLU A 129 -4.66 19.45 23.59
N ASN A 130 -3.60 20.15 23.18
CA ASN A 130 -3.74 21.33 22.30
C ASN A 130 -4.17 20.93 20.89
N LEU A 131 -3.72 19.76 20.41
CA LEU A 131 -4.12 19.22 19.12
C LEU A 131 -5.63 18.94 19.09
N GLN A 132 -6.15 18.36 20.17
CA GLN A 132 -7.57 18.12 20.33
C GLN A 132 -8.38 19.41 20.30
N ARG A 133 -7.92 20.45 21.03
CA ARG A 133 -8.59 21.76 21.08
C ARG A 133 -8.61 22.45 19.71
N PHE A 134 -7.46 22.47 19.02
CA PHE A 134 -7.33 23.07 17.69
C PHE A 134 -8.22 22.38 16.64
N PHE A 135 -8.11 21.06 16.49
CA PHE A 135 -8.85 20.33 15.45
C PHE A 135 -10.33 20.13 15.77
N ARG A 136 -10.76 20.29 17.03
CA ARG A 136 -12.19 20.35 17.36
C ARG A 136 -12.81 21.65 16.88
N GLU A 137 -12.10 22.77 16.98
CA GLU A 137 -12.62 24.09 16.60
C GLU A 137 -12.56 24.33 15.09
N LEU A 138 -11.42 24.01 14.44
CA LEU A 138 -11.14 24.35 13.03
C LEU A 138 -12.28 24.00 12.05
N PRO A 139 -12.88 22.80 12.07
CA PRO A 139 -13.90 22.41 11.10
C PRO A 139 -15.17 23.26 11.14
N HIS A 140 -15.47 23.89 12.28
CA HIS A 140 -16.64 24.75 12.45
C HIS A 140 -16.52 26.10 11.73
N HIS A 141 -15.28 26.52 11.42
CA HIS A 141 -14.99 27.82 10.81
C HIS A 141 -14.44 27.70 9.39
N LEU A 142 -14.22 26.46 8.90
CA LEU A 142 -13.71 26.25 7.55
C LEU A 142 -14.64 26.84 6.49
N PRO A 143 -14.10 27.59 5.51
CA PRO A 143 -14.90 28.06 4.39
C PRO A 143 -15.33 26.86 3.52
N SER A 144 -16.48 26.96 2.85
CA SER A 144 -17.08 25.82 2.11
C SER A 144 -16.21 25.29 0.97
N GLN A 145 -15.28 26.08 0.45
CA GLN A 145 -14.34 25.68 -0.59
C GLN A 145 -13.06 25.01 -0.05
N ALA A 146 -12.82 25.01 1.25
CA ALA A 146 -11.64 24.38 1.86
C ALA A 146 -12.02 23.09 2.58
N GLN A 147 -11.23 22.05 2.34
CA GLN A 147 -11.34 20.78 3.04
C GLN A 147 -10.00 20.40 3.69
N ILE A 148 -10.05 19.69 4.81
CA ILE A 148 -8.87 19.20 5.50
C ILE A 148 -8.76 17.69 5.31
N VAL A 149 -7.56 17.20 4.98
CA VAL A 149 -7.22 15.79 5.04
C VAL A 149 -6.22 15.58 6.19
N VAL A 150 -6.58 14.72 7.13
CA VAL A 150 -5.74 14.33 8.27
C VAL A 150 -5.12 12.97 7.99
N ASN A 151 -3.80 12.90 8.18
CA ASN A 151 -3.03 11.69 7.99
C ASN A 151 -2.09 11.45 9.16
N GLY A 152 -2.15 10.25 9.70
CA GLY A 152 -1.25 9.81 10.76
C GLY A 152 -1.48 8.35 11.08
N ARG A 153 -0.44 7.67 11.54
CA ARG A 153 -0.50 6.21 11.80
C ARG A 153 -0.92 5.86 13.23
N GLU A 154 -0.79 6.81 14.15
CA GLU A 154 -1.20 6.70 15.55
C GLU A 154 -2.10 7.87 15.98
N LEU A 155 -3.26 8.02 15.35
CA LEU A 155 -4.24 9.01 15.81
C LEU A 155 -4.93 8.56 17.10
N TYR A 156 -5.00 9.45 18.09
CA TYR A 156 -5.77 9.22 19.33
C TYR A 156 -7.27 9.25 19.09
N ARG A 157 -8.06 8.69 20.03
CA ARG A 157 -9.53 8.68 19.91
C ARG A 157 -10.14 10.07 19.70
N GLN A 158 -9.63 11.05 20.42
CA GLN A 158 -10.10 12.44 20.34
C GLN A 158 -9.08 13.32 19.60
N PRO A 159 -9.52 14.33 18.83
CA PRO A 159 -10.90 14.83 18.66
C PRO A 159 -11.72 14.08 17.59
N TRP A 160 -11.09 13.18 16.85
CA TRP A 160 -11.65 12.60 15.62
C TRP A 160 -12.98 11.87 15.82
N ASN A 161 -13.15 11.16 16.94
CA ASN A 161 -14.39 10.47 17.25
C ASN A 161 -15.57 11.45 17.39
N ASP A 162 -15.35 12.59 18.03
CA ASP A 162 -16.41 13.60 18.21
C ASP A 162 -16.77 14.24 16.87
N LEU A 163 -15.77 14.61 16.06
CA LEU A 163 -15.99 15.19 14.73
C LEU A 163 -16.75 14.24 13.79
N ILE A 164 -16.48 12.93 13.86
CA ILE A 164 -17.23 11.93 13.09
C ILE A 164 -18.68 11.87 13.56
N LEU A 165 -18.95 11.89 14.87
CA LEU A 165 -20.30 11.87 15.42
C LEU A 165 -21.09 13.14 15.08
N GLU A 166 -20.40 14.27 14.92
CA GLU A 166 -20.95 15.56 14.51
C GLU A 166 -21.12 15.69 12.99
N ASN A 167 -20.72 14.68 12.20
CA ASN A 167 -20.65 14.70 10.74
C ASN A 167 -19.73 15.80 10.17
N LEU A 168 -18.76 16.25 10.97
CA LEU A 168 -17.71 17.18 10.55
C LEU A 168 -16.47 16.46 10.01
N ALA A 169 -16.38 15.15 10.25
CA ALA A 169 -15.32 14.31 9.70
C ALA A 169 -15.83 12.97 9.16
N THR A 170 -15.21 12.47 8.10
CA THR A 170 -15.41 11.11 7.58
C THR A 170 -14.09 10.38 7.44
N ALA A 171 -14.09 9.09 7.76
CA ALA A 171 -12.93 8.22 7.58
C ALA A 171 -12.93 7.54 6.21
N VAL A 172 -11.77 7.46 5.58
CA VAL A 172 -11.57 6.79 4.28
C VAL A 172 -10.47 5.73 4.43
N GLY A 173 -10.71 4.51 3.94
CA GLY A 173 -9.74 3.41 4.06
C GLY A 173 -10.40 2.04 4.25
N ASP A 174 -10.85 1.75 5.46
CA ASP A 174 -11.47 0.45 5.77
C ASP A 174 -12.99 0.59 5.89
N ASN A 175 -13.74 -0.16 5.09
CA ASN A 175 -15.21 -0.18 5.10
C ASN A 175 -15.80 -0.58 6.48
N MET A 176 -15.09 -1.38 7.30
CA MET A 176 -15.51 -1.67 8.68
C MET A 176 -15.20 -0.51 9.63
N ALA A 177 -14.05 0.14 9.49
CA ALA A 177 -13.72 1.35 10.24
C ALA A 177 -14.66 2.51 9.88
N VAL A 178 -15.17 2.57 8.65
CA VAL A 178 -16.18 3.56 8.25
C VAL A 178 -17.52 3.32 8.96
N LYS A 179 -17.92 2.04 9.15
CA LYS A 179 -19.19 1.70 9.82
C LYS A 179 -19.14 1.78 11.34
N ASN A 180 -17.99 1.48 11.94
CA ASN A 180 -17.83 1.39 13.39
C ASN A 180 -16.96 2.53 13.98
N GLY A 181 -16.60 3.53 13.17
CA GLY A 181 -15.63 4.57 13.48
C GLY A 181 -14.17 4.10 13.36
N ILE A 182 -13.22 5.04 13.27
CA ILE A 182 -11.79 4.71 13.11
C ILE A 182 -11.15 4.03 14.34
N PHE A 183 -11.93 3.86 15.41
CA PHE A 183 -11.48 3.30 16.69
C PHE A 183 -12.19 2.00 17.09
N SER A 184 -12.96 1.37 16.20
CA SER A 184 -13.56 0.07 16.52
C SER A 184 -12.49 -1.01 16.70
N GLU A 185 -12.45 -1.61 17.90
CA GLU A 185 -11.34 -2.40 18.45
C GLU A 185 -11.46 -3.93 18.22
N PRO A 186 -10.38 -4.75 18.38
CA PRO A 186 -9.25 -4.56 19.31
C PRO A 186 -7.84 -4.57 18.67
N SER A 187 -6.80 -3.90 19.18
CA SER A 187 -6.58 -3.27 20.50
C SER A 187 -5.37 -2.32 20.48
N ALA A 188 -5.02 -1.77 21.63
CA ALA A 188 -3.73 -1.20 22.07
C ALA A 188 -2.44 -2.01 21.73
N ARG A 189 -2.48 -2.92 20.75
CA ARG A 189 -1.32 -3.66 20.23
C ARG A 189 -0.58 -2.78 19.23
N GLY A 190 0.74 -2.79 19.32
CA GLY A 190 1.59 -2.21 18.28
C GLY A 190 1.38 -2.89 16.94
N GLN A 191 1.86 -2.24 15.88
CA GLN A 191 1.77 -2.72 14.51
C GLN A 191 3.14 -2.80 13.88
N VAL A 192 3.46 -3.95 13.29
CA VAL A 192 4.69 -4.14 12.52
C VAL A 192 4.33 -4.49 11.08
N GLU A 193 4.83 -3.71 10.14
CA GLU A 193 4.63 -3.91 8.71
C GLU A 193 5.90 -4.46 8.06
N PHE A 194 5.75 -5.57 7.35
CA PHE A 194 6.79 -6.18 6.53
C PHE A 194 6.50 -5.90 5.06
N ARG A 195 7.40 -5.16 4.42
CA ARG A 195 7.37 -4.90 2.99
C ARG A 195 8.50 -5.69 2.31
N SER A 196 8.13 -6.66 1.51
CA SER A 196 9.01 -7.60 0.82
C SER A 196 8.86 -7.58 -0.69
N LEU A 197 7.78 -6.97 -1.20
CA LEU A 197 7.46 -6.85 -2.62
C LEU A 197 7.66 -5.43 -3.17
N SER A 198 8.46 -4.61 -2.48
CA SER A 198 8.79 -3.22 -2.85
C SER A 198 10.29 -2.96 -3.02
N GLY A 199 11.04 -4.04 -3.30
CA GLY A 199 12.47 -4.05 -3.58
C GLY A 199 13.21 -4.67 -2.41
N HIS A 200 14.18 -3.93 -1.88
CA HIS A 200 14.89 -4.31 -0.67
C HIS A 200 13.94 -4.46 0.53
N SER A 201 14.31 -5.34 1.45
CA SER A 201 13.63 -5.55 2.74
C SER A 201 13.37 -4.23 3.49
N ARG A 202 12.10 -3.89 3.75
CA ARG A 202 11.70 -2.76 4.60
C ARG A 202 10.73 -3.22 5.69
N ILE A 203 11.02 -2.84 6.92
CA ILE A 203 10.18 -3.12 8.08
C ILE A 203 9.82 -1.79 8.75
N LEU A 204 8.56 -1.64 9.12
CA LEU A 204 8.04 -0.48 9.83
C LEU A 204 7.48 -0.94 11.17
N SER A 205 7.71 -0.17 12.24
CA SER A 205 7.08 -0.37 13.54
C SER A 205 6.28 0.87 13.91
N ASP A 206 5.00 0.69 14.20
CA ASP A 206 3.98 1.74 14.35
C ASP A 206 4.11 2.82 13.28
N GLY A 207 4.35 2.34 12.07
CA GLY A 207 4.45 3.17 10.92
C GLY A 207 5.79 3.82 10.63
N ARG A 208 6.77 3.70 11.52
CA ARG A 208 8.12 4.28 11.36
C ARG A 208 9.09 3.25 10.80
N TYR A 209 9.85 3.63 9.78
CA TYR A 209 10.87 2.76 9.20
C TYR A 209 11.99 2.42 10.18
N ILE A 210 12.31 1.14 10.31
CA ILE A 210 13.51 0.69 11.02
C ILE A 210 14.72 0.87 10.08
N ARG A 211 15.36 2.02 10.18
CA ARG A 211 16.48 2.43 9.29
C ARG A 211 17.79 1.73 9.60
N SER A 212 18.02 1.36 10.86
CA SER A 212 19.29 0.76 11.31
C SER A 212 19.07 -0.61 11.94
N TRP A 213 19.84 -1.60 11.50
CA TRP A 213 19.88 -2.95 12.05
C TRP A 213 21.30 -3.27 12.49
N ASP A 214 21.46 -4.07 13.54
CA ASP A 214 22.77 -4.49 14.04
C ASP A 214 23.31 -5.67 13.20
N GLY A 215 23.46 -5.43 11.90
CA GLY A 215 23.76 -6.43 10.86
C GLY A 215 22.52 -6.88 10.06
N SER A 216 22.75 -7.69 9.03
CA SER A 216 21.67 -8.24 8.18
C SER A 216 20.87 -9.35 8.86
N LEU A 217 21.50 -10.08 9.80
CA LEU A 217 20.95 -11.29 10.39
C LEU A 217 19.64 -11.08 11.16
N PRO A 218 19.51 -10.08 12.07
CA PRO A 218 18.23 -9.84 12.74
C PRO A 218 17.09 -9.56 11.77
N ARG A 219 17.35 -8.76 10.72
CA ARG A 219 16.36 -8.43 9.69
C ARG A 219 15.93 -9.65 8.88
N ASN A 220 16.89 -10.46 8.42
CA ASN A 220 16.61 -11.66 7.63
C ASN A 220 15.83 -12.69 8.47
N LEU A 221 16.18 -12.85 9.75
CA LEU A 221 15.46 -13.72 10.68
C LEU A 221 14.02 -13.23 10.93
N CYS A 222 13.76 -11.90 10.94
CA CYS A 222 12.40 -11.40 11.01
C CYS A 222 11.55 -11.87 9.83
N TYR A 223 12.06 -11.72 8.59
CA TYR A 223 11.31 -12.20 7.41
C TYR A 223 11.12 -13.70 7.43
N TYR A 224 12.11 -14.47 7.88
CA TYR A 224 11.98 -15.91 7.99
C TYR A 224 10.85 -16.31 8.95
N PHE A 225 10.74 -15.68 10.13
CA PHE A 225 9.65 -15.95 11.08
C PHE A 225 8.26 -15.60 10.53
N ILE A 226 8.14 -14.54 9.74
CA ILE A 226 6.83 -14.11 9.22
C ILE A 226 6.47 -14.87 7.94
N ASP A 227 7.45 -15.30 7.15
CA ASP A 227 7.21 -16.15 5.98
C ASP A 227 6.93 -17.61 6.36
N HIS A 228 7.51 -18.08 7.47
CA HIS A 228 7.30 -19.42 8.03
C HIS A 228 6.48 -19.31 9.33
N PRO A 229 5.13 -19.24 9.25
CA PRO A 229 4.27 -18.95 10.40
C PRO A 229 4.31 -20.03 11.49
N MET A 230 4.95 -21.17 11.22
CA MET A 230 5.21 -22.22 12.19
C MET A 230 6.56 -22.85 11.86
N VAL A 231 7.56 -22.65 12.72
CA VAL A 231 8.93 -23.12 12.46
C VAL A 231 9.63 -23.57 13.75
N THR A 232 10.40 -24.64 13.67
CA THR A 232 11.18 -25.19 14.79
C THR A 232 12.53 -24.50 14.93
N ARG A 233 13.20 -24.71 16.09
CA ARG A 233 14.58 -24.24 16.27
C ARG A 233 15.55 -24.89 15.32
N ASP A 234 15.39 -26.18 15.05
CA ASP A 234 16.31 -26.94 14.23
C ASP A 234 16.27 -26.44 12.78
N GLU A 235 15.07 -26.16 12.23
CA GLU A 235 14.91 -25.53 10.91
C GLU A 235 15.55 -24.14 10.85
N ILE A 236 15.33 -23.31 11.88
CA ILE A 236 15.99 -21.99 11.97
C ILE A 236 17.52 -22.15 11.97
N PHE A 237 18.04 -23.10 12.75
CA PHE A 237 19.48 -23.31 12.89
C PHE A 237 20.10 -23.83 11.60
N GLU A 238 19.43 -24.74 10.90
CA GLU A 238 19.87 -25.22 9.58
C GLU A 238 19.96 -24.08 8.56
N VAL A 239 19.01 -23.14 8.58
CA VAL A 239 18.98 -22.02 7.64
C VAL A 239 20.03 -20.94 7.98
N PHE A 240 20.18 -20.58 9.25
CA PHE A 240 21.00 -19.42 9.64
C PHE A 240 22.37 -19.76 10.22
N TRP A 241 22.53 -20.94 10.80
CA TRP A 241 23.76 -21.38 11.48
C TRP A 241 24.07 -22.88 11.27
N PRO A 242 24.11 -23.38 10.02
CA PRO A 242 24.24 -24.82 9.73
C PRO A 242 25.56 -25.46 10.23
N HIS A 243 26.56 -24.63 10.54
CA HIS A 243 27.89 -25.08 10.96
C HIS A 243 28.13 -25.01 12.46
N LEU A 244 27.18 -24.46 13.24
CA LEU A 244 27.33 -24.32 14.68
C LEU A 244 26.77 -25.53 15.42
N GLY A 245 27.36 -25.87 16.57
CA GLY A 245 26.76 -26.83 17.49
C GLY A 245 25.47 -26.26 18.11
N VAL A 246 24.53 -27.14 18.49
CA VAL A 246 23.20 -26.76 19.01
C VAL A 246 23.27 -25.73 20.14
N LYS A 247 24.22 -25.86 21.07
CA LYS A 247 24.40 -24.93 22.19
C LYS A 247 24.80 -23.53 21.73
N GLU A 248 25.73 -23.46 20.78
CA GLU A 248 26.21 -22.18 20.22
C GLU A 248 25.13 -21.51 19.38
N ALA A 249 24.47 -22.26 18.50
CA ALA A 249 23.34 -21.79 17.71
C ALA A 249 22.21 -21.23 18.60
N THR A 250 21.88 -21.93 19.70
CA THR A 250 20.88 -21.46 20.67
C THR A 250 21.24 -20.11 21.29
N ASN A 251 22.51 -19.92 21.67
CA ASN A 251 22.97 -18.65 22.24
C ASN A 251 22.87 -17.51 21.22
N VAL A 252 23.39 -17.71 20.01
CA VAL A 252 23.36 -16.68 18.95
C VAL A 252 21.93 -16.37 18.53
N PHE A 253 21.06 -17.37 18.48
CA PHE A 253 19.64 -17.22 18.20
C PHE A 253 18.93 -16.32 19.22
N HIS A 254 19.07 -16.58 20.52
CA HIS A 254 18.41 -15.77 21.54
C HIS A 254 18.93 -14.33 21.58
N VAL A 255 20.23 -14.13 21.35
CA VAL A 255 20.82 -12.77 21.23
C VAL A 255 20.25 -12.05 20.00
N THR A 256 20.17 -12.73 18.85
CA THR A 256 19.61 -12.16 17.61
C THR A 256 18.15 -11.81 17.78
N LYS A 257 17.35 -12.72 18.37
CA LYS A 257 15.93 -12.51 18.65
C LYS A 257 15.72 -11.33 19.61
N ARG A 258 16.53 -11.19 20.66
CA ARG A 258 16.45 -10.05 21.57
C ARG A 258 16.68 -8.72 20.83
N LYS A 259 17.69 -8.65 19.97
CA LYS A 259 17.96 -7.46 19.13
C LYS A 259 16.78 -7.11 18.22
N ILE A 260 16.09 -8.12 17.67
CA ILE A 260 14.86 -7.89 16.89
C ILE A 260 13.82 -7.17 17.75
N SER A 261 13.51 -7.70 18.93
CA SER A 261 12.50 -7.11 19.82
C SER A 261 12.89 -5.69 20.29
N GLU A 262 14.19 -5.43 20.53
CA GLU A 262 14.69 -4.09 20.88
C GLU A 262 14.55 -3.09 19.73
N LYS A 263 14.82 -3.49 18.47
CA LYS A 263 14.66 -2.61 17.31
C LYS A 263 13.20 -2.35 16.96
N LEU A 264 12.34 -3.35 17.13
CA LEU A 264 10.91 -3.25 16.79
C LEU A 264 10.08 -2.64 17.92
N GLY A 265 10.55 -2.69 19.18
CA GLY A 265 9.73 -2.37 20.35
C GLY A 265 8.72 -3.46 20.73
N TYR A 266 8.64 -4.54 19.94
CA TYR A 266 7.67 -5.62 20.10
C TYR A 266 8.32 -6.99 19.94
N GLU A 267 7.83 -7.95 20.73
CA GLU A 267 8.11 -9.36 20.51
C GLU A 267 7.18 -9.90 19.40
N ILE A 268 7.74 -10.16 18.22
CA ILE A 268 7.02 -10.62 17.03
C ILE A 268 6.80 -12.13 16.97
N THR A 269 7.40 -12.91 17.89
CA THR A 269 7.24 -14.37 17.93
C THR A 269 6.76 -14.87 19.29
N ALA A 270 5.82 -15.79 19.29
CA ALA A 270 5.47 -16.62 20.44
C ALA A 270 6.08 -18.02 20.26
N TYR A 271 6.44 -18.67 21.38
CA TYR A 271 6.90 -20.06 21.37
C TYR A 271 5.81 -20.95 21.94
N SER A 272 5.36 -21.93 21.15
CA SER A 272 4.27 -22.84 21.51
C SER A 272 4.50 -24.21 20.88
N ASN A 273 4.34 -25.28 21.68
CA ASN A 273 4.41 -26.67 21.22
C ASN A 273 5.66 -27.03 20.38
N GLY A 274 6.81 -26.43 20.66
CA GLY A 274 8.07 -26.67 19.92
C GLY A 274 8.30 -25.75 18.73
N PHE A 275 7.34 -24.88 18.41
CA PHE A 275 7.39 -23.97 17.26
C PHE A 275 7.47 -22.51 17.70
N TYR A 276 8.17 -21.71 16.90
CA TYR A 276 8.00 -20.27 16.83
C TYR A 276 6.87 -19.96 15.86
N VAL A 277 5.92 -19.15 16.33
CA VAL A 277 4.77 -18.66 15.57
C VAL A 277 4.66 -17.14 15.70
N PRO A 278 4.00 -16.44 14.76
CA PRO A 278 3.71 -15.01 14.91
C PRO A 278 3.03 -14.70 16.25
N SER A 279 3.53 -13.68 16.94
CA SER A 279 3.00 -13.26 18.23
C SER A 279 1.60 -12.67 18.08
N PRO A 280 0.59 -13.13 18.85
CA PRO A 280 -0.75 -12.53 18.79
C PRO A 280 -0.81 -11.15 19.46
N ARG A 281 0.25 -10.71 20.14
CA ARG A 281 0.29 -9.45 20.91
C ARG A 281 0.63 -8.22 20.07
N VAL A 282 0.96 -8.40 18.79
CA VAL A 282 1.31 -7.34 17.85
C VAL A 282 0.57 -7.62 16.54
N ASN A 283 0.06 -6.57 15.90
CA ASN A 283 -0.53 -6.70 14.59
C ASN A 283 0.57 -6.79 13.54
N ILE A 284 0.65 -7.89 12.79
CA ILE A 284 1.68 -8.09 11.77
C ILE A 284 1.03 -8.00 10.40
N LEU A 285 1.40 -6.96 9.65
CA LEU A 285 1.05 -6.83 8.24
C LEU A 285 2.22 -7.32 7.40
N TYR A 286 1.96 -8.17 6.41
CA TYR A 286 2.99 -8.74 5.55
C TYR A 286 2.50 -8.79 4.11
N ASP A 287 3.12 -7.98 3.25
CA ASP A 287 2.65 -7.77 1.88
C ASP A 287 2.70 -9.02 0.99
N ALA A 288 3.69 -9.91 1.15
CA ALA A 288 3.74 -11.15 0.38
C ALA A 288 2.63 -12.14 0.78
N ARG A 289 2.30 -12.24 2.07
CA ARG A 289 1.16 -13.08 2.51
C ARG A 289 -0.16 -12.52 2.02
N GLU A 290 -0.34 -11.20 2.10
CA GLU A 290 -1.52 -10.53 1.55
C GLU A 290 -1.63 -10.77 0.04
N PHE A 291 -0.54 -10.61 -0.69
CA PHE A 291 -0.48 -10.90 -2.12
C PHE A 291 -0.89 -12.34 -2.45
N GLU A 292 -0.33 -13.33 -1.74
CA GLU A 292 -0.67 -14.74 -1.93
C GLU A 292 -2.15 -15.00 -1.69
N GLN A 293 -2.69 -14.46 -0.60
CA GLN A 293 -4.10 -14.56 -0.26
C GLN A 293 -4.98 -13.95 -1.36
N MET A 294 -4.63 -12.78 -1.90
CA MET A 294 -5.39 -12.16 -2.98
C MET A 294 -5.41 -13.02 -4.24
N VAL A 295 -4.25 -13.59 -4.61
CA VAL A 295 -4.16 -14.48 -5.78
C VAL A 295 -4.99 -15.76 -5.55
N GLU A 296 -4.86 -16.38 -4.38
CA GLU A 296 -5.61 -17.59 -4.02
C GLU A 296 -7.12 -17.35 -4.03
N GLU A 297 -7.59 -16.29 -3.38
CA GLU A 297 -9.00 -15.93 -3.33
C GLU A 297 -9.56 -15.58 -4.72
N ALA A 298 -8.76 -14.97 -5.59
CA ALA A 298 -9.18 -14.67 -6.95
C ALA A 298 -9.25 -15.92 -7.85
N LEU A 299 -8.43 -16.94 -7.58
CA LEU A 299 -8.48 -18.23 -8.29
C LEU A 299 -9.63 -19.11 -7.79
N ALA A 300 -9.92 -19.08 -6.50
CA ALA A 300 -10.90 -19.96 -5.86
C ALA A 300 -12.31 -19.34 -5.75
N GLY A 301 -12.40 -18.01 -5.77
CA GLY A 301 -13.62 -17.26 -5.49
C GLY A 301 -14.55 -17.07 -6.70
N PRO A 302 -15.72 -16.47 -6.46
CA PRO A 302 -16.66 -16.09 -7.52
C PRO A 302 -16.02 -15.11 -8.51
N GLU A 303 -16.30 -15.28 -9.80
CA GLU A 303 -15.74 -14.46 -10.90
C GLU A 303 -16.03 -12.96 -10.71
N GLU A 304 -17.13 -12.61 -10.03
CA GLU A 304 -17.54 -11.24 -9.74
C GLU A 304 -16.60 -10.50 -8.76
N LEU A 305 -15.98 -11.21 -7.81
CA LEU A 305 -15.08 -10.62 -6.80
C LEU A 305 -13.60 -10.71 -7.19
N ALA A 306 -13.27 -11.57 -8.16
CA ALA A 306 -11.91 -11.78 -8.64
C ALA A 306 -11.21 -10.49 -9.13
N PRO A 307 -11.87 -9.52 -9.81
CA PRO A 307 -11.21 -8.30 -10.29
C PRO A 307 -10.52 -7.50 -9.17
N ALA A 308 -11.22 -7.26 -8.06
CA ALA A 308 -10.70 -6.51 -6.92
C ALA A 308 -9.40 -7.11 -6.38
N LYS A 309 -9.41 -8.44 -6.27
CA LYS A 309 -8.30 -9.24 -5.75
C LYS A 309 -7.12 -9.23 -6.72
N TRP A 310 -7.37 -9.33 -8.02
CA TRP A 310 -6.32 -9.20 -9.02
C TRP A 310 -5.65 -7.82 -9.01
N TYR A 311 -6.44 -6.74 -8.97
CA TYR A 311 -5.89 -5.39 -8.85
C TYR A 311 -5.04 -5.23 -7.60
N ARG A 312 -5.52 -5.73 -6.46
CA ARG A 312 -4.80 -5.66 -5.19
C ARG A 312 -3.47 -6.42 -5.25
N ALA A 313 -3.47 -7.64 -5.77
CA ALA A 313 -2.25 -8.43 -5.96
C ALA A 313 -1.22 -7.68 -6.81
N ILE A 314 -1.65 -7.10 -7.94
CA ILE A 314 -0.75 -6.35 -8.83
C ILE A 314 -0.19 -5.08 -8.17
N GLN A 315 -0.96 -4.40 -7.32
CA GLN A 315 -0.51 -3.21 -6.58
C GLN A 315 0.52 -3.52 -5.49
N LEU A 316 0.41 -4.70 -4.88
CA LEU A 316 1.34 -5.20 -3.86
C LEU A 316 2.68 -5.61 -4.47
N TYR A 317 2.65 -6.29 -5.62
CA TYR A 317 3.86 -6.76 -6.31
C TYR A 317 4.50 -5.64 -7.13
N ARG A 318 5.40 -4.86 -6.51
CA ARG A 318 6.13 -3.76 -7.17
C ARG A 318 7.53 -4.15 -7.62
N HIS A 319 8.14 -5.12 -6.95
CA HIS A 319 9.50 -5.60 -7.19
C HIS A 319 9.65 -7.07 -6.77
N PRO A 320 10.70 -7.77 -7.24
CA PRO A 320 10.99 -9.13 -6.83
C PRO A 320 11.11 -9.26 -5.30
N TYR A 321 10.59 -10.37 -4.78
CA TYR A 321 10.58 -10.67 -3.36
C TYR A 321 11.98 -10.61 -2.74
N LEU A 322 12.16 -9.75 -1.73
CA LEU A 322 13.40 -9.52 -1.00
C LEU A 322 14.62 -9.43 -1.94
N GLU A 323 14.54 -8.54 -2.91
CA GLU A 323 15.60 -8.31 -3.89
C GLU A 323 16.96 -8.06 -3.20
N GLY A 324 18.01 -8.76 -3.67
CA GLY A 324 19.35 -8.72 -3.09
C GLY A 324 19.60 -9.67 -1.91
N LEU A 325 18.60 -10.47 -1.48
CA LEU A 325 18.79 -11.56 -0.52
C LEU A 325 18.70 -12.92 -1.22
N ASP A 326 19.81 -13.65 -1.25
CA ASP A 326 19.92 -14.92 -1.99
C ASP A 326 20.04 -16.14 -1.08
N MET A 327 19.21 -16.19 -0.03
CA MET A 327 19.03 -17.42 0.75
C MET A 327 18.13 -18.40 -0.02
N PRO A 328 18.36 -19.73 0.05
CA PRO A 328 17.60 -20.70 -0.74
C PRO A 328 16.07 -20.57 -0.63
N TRP A 329 15.56 -20.40 0.60
CA TRP A 329 14.11 -20.20 0.85
C TRP A 329 13.56 -18.92 0.20
N VAL A 330 14.37 -17.86 0.08
CA VAL A 330 13.99 -16.61 -0.58
C VAL A 330 13.91 -16.79 -2.09
N ILE A 331 14.89 -17.47 -2.68
CA ILE A 331 14.92 -17.73 -4.13
C ILE A 331 13.71 -18.56 -4.54
N GLU A 332 13.40 -19.62 -3.78
CA GLU A 332 12.23 -20.46 -4.03
C GLU A 332 10.93 -19.66 -3.90
N LYS A 333 10.78 -18.87 -2.83
CA LYS A 333 9.61 -18.01 -2.62
C LYS A 333 9.48 -16.98 -3.72
N ARG A 334 10.57 -16.35 -4.15
CA ARG A 334 10.61 -15.33 -5.21
C ARG A 334 10.09 -15.88 -6.54
N GLU A 335 10.50 -17.08 -6.93
CA GLU A 335 9.99 -17.72 -8.16
C GLU A 335 8.50 -18.05 -8.05
N LYS A 336 8.05 -18.61 -6.91
CA LYS A 336 6.62 -18.87 -6.65
C LYS A 336 5.77 -17.60 -6.74
N LEU A 337 6.20 -16.52 -6.11
CA LEU A 337 5.48 -15.24 -6.13
C LEU A 337 5.47 -14.62 -7.53
N ARG A 338 6.55 -14.80 -8.31
CA ARG A 338 6.61 -14.38 -9.71
C ARG A 338 5.61 -15.13 -10.60
N ASP A 339 5.46 -16.44 -10.39
CA ASP A 339 4.41 -17.24 -11.05
C ASP A 339 3.00 -16.74 -10.71
N SER A 340 2.72 -16.52 -9.43
CA SER A 340 1.45 -15.96 -8.96
C SER A 340 1.18 -14.56 -9.52
N PHE A 341 2.21 -13.73 -9.68
CA PHE A 341 2.08 -12.37 -10.24
C PHE A 341 1.72 -12.42 -11.73
N ALA A 342 2.39 -13.28 -12.49
CA ALA A 342 2.00 -13.54 -13.88
C ALA A 342 0.55 -14.03 -13.97
N GLN A 343 0.12 -14.90 -13.05
CA GLN A 343 -1.26 -15.38 -13.01
C GLN A 343 -2.28 -14.25 -12.74
N ALA A 344 -1.98 -13.32 -11.83
CA ALA A 344 -2.83 -12.15 -11.57
C ALA A 344 -2.95 -11.23 -12.80
N LEU A 345 -1.84 -10.99 -13.50
CA LEU A 345 -1.82 -10.23 -14.75
C LEU A 345 -2.66 -10.91 -15.84
N ILE A 346 -2.55 -12.23 -15.98
CA ILE A 346 -3.37 -13.01 -16.92
C ILE A 346 -4.86 -12.92 -16.56
N GLY A 347 -5.19 -12.95 -15.27
CA GLY A 347 -6.54 -12.76 -14.75
C GLY A 347 -7.16 -11.44 -15.22
N LEU A 348 -6.47 -10.30 -14.99
CA LEU A 348 -6.94 -9.01 -15.49
C LEU A 348 -6.95 -8.92 -17.02
N GLY A 349 -5.95 -9.49 -17.70
CA GLY A 349 -5.94 -9.53 -19.16
C GLY A 349 -7.17 -10.22 -19.74
N ARG A 350 -7.59 -11.35 -19.16
CA ARG A 350 -8.81 -12.07 -19.57
C ARG A 350 -10.08 -11.26 -19.26
N LEU A 351 -10.15 -10.66 -18.08
CA LEU A 351 -11.27 -9.81 -17.68
C LEU A 351 -11.48 -8.66 -18.66
N HIS A 352 -10.42 -7.89 -18.95
CA HIS A 352 -10.52 -6.76 -19.88
C HIS A 352 -10.84 -7.22 -21.31
N ASN A 353 -10.36 -8.41 -21.71
CA ASN A 353 -10.74 -8.97 -23.00
C ASN A 353 -12.24 -9.29 -23.07
N GLN A 354 -12.81 -9.88 -22.00
CA GLN A 354 -14.27 -10.14 -21.90
C GLN A 354 -15.10 -8.85 -21.89
N LEU A 355 -14.55 -7.75 -21.34
CA LEU A 355 -15.18 -6.44 -21.32
C LEU A 355 -15.06 -5.67 -22.64
N ASN A 356 -14.48 -6.27 -23.69
CA ASN A 356 -14.17 -5.61 -24.96
C ASN A 356 -13.24 -4.39 -24.80
N GLU A 357 -12.27 -4.48 -23.89
CA GLU A 357 -11.20 -3.48 -23.68
C GLU A 357 -9.83 -4.04 -24.15
N PRO A 358 -9.63 -4.27 -25.47
CA PRO A 358 -8.50 -5.04 -26.00
C PRO A 358 -7.13 -4.39 -25.71
N GLU A 359 -7.05 -3.06 -25.67
CA GLU A 359 -5.80 -2.35 -25.36
C GLU A 359 -5.33 -2.60 -23.93
N ARG A 360 -6.26 -2.56 -22.96
CA ARG A 360 -5.97 -2.88 -21.56
C ARG A 360 -5.61 -4.35 -21.39
N ALA A 361 -6.35 -5.24 -22.05
CA ALA A 361 -6.06 -6.67 -22.07
C ALA A 361 -4.63 -6.95 -22.57
N LEU A 362 -4.25 -6.34 -23.70
CA LEU A 362 -2.92 -6.44 -24.30
C LEU A 362 -1.84 -5.97 -23.32
N GLY A 363 -2.04 -4.82 -22.66
CA GLY A 363 -1.12 -4.28 -21.66
C GLY A 363 -0.84 -5.27 -20.51
N TYR A 364 -1.88 -5.92 -19.99
CA TYR A 364 -1.72 -6.95 -18.94
C TYR A 364 -1.03 -8.22 -19.45
N PHE A 365 -1.39 -8.72 -20.63
CA PHE A 365 -0.76 -9.91 -21.20
C PHE A 365 0.72 -9.70 -21.53
N LEU A 366 1.10 -8.52 -22.05
CA LEU A 366 2.50 -8.18 -22.29
C LEU A 366 3.32 -8.19 -20.99
N ARG A 367 2.78 -7.62 -19.91
CA ARG A 367 3.40 -7.68 -18.58
C ARG A 367 3.52 -9.13 -18.08
N ALA A 368 2.49 -9.96 -18.28
CA ALA A 368 2.54 -11.37 -17.87
C ALA A 368 3.63 -12.16 -18.63
N VAL A 369 3.81 -11.91 -19.94
CA VAL A 369 4.85 -12.54 -20.76
C VAL A 369 6.26 -12.05 -20.39
N ALA A 370 6.42 -10.82 -19.92
CA ALA A 370 7.70 -10.37 -19.37
C ALA A 370 8.13 -11.20 -18.15
N GLU A 371 7.17 -11.66 -17.34
CA GLU A 371 7.44 -12.52 -16.19
C GLU A 371 7.60 -13.99 -16.58
N LYS A 372 6.69 -14.51 -17.40
CA LYS A 372 6.65 -15.92 -17.82
C LYS A 372 6.58 -16.02 -19.35
N PRO A 373 7.72 -15.82 -20.05
CA PRO A 373 7.73 -15.73 -21.51
C PRO A 373 7.39 -17.04 -22.22
N ASP A 374 7.45 -18.16 -21.51
CA ASP A 374 7.14 -19.52 -21.96
C ASP A 374 5.65 -19.89 -21.87
N ARG A 375 4.79 -18.99 -21.38
CA ARG A 375 3.33 -19.18 -21.35
C ARG A 375 2.70 -19.00 -22.74
N GLU A 376 2.72 -20.07 -23.53
CA GLU A 376 2.17 -20.09 -24.90
C GLU A 376 0.68 -19.69 -24.98
N ASP A 377 -0.12 -19.98 -23.95
CA ASP A 377 -1.52 -19.56 -23.88
C ASP A 377 -1.67 -18.03 -23.88
N VAL A 378 -0.80 -17.33 -23.15
CA VAL A 378 -0.79 -15.86 -23.06
C VAL A 378 -0.23 -15.25 -24.34
N GLN A 379 0.83 -15.86 -24.88
CA GLN A 379 1.43 -15.46 -26.17
C GLN A 379 0.39 -15.49 -27.29
N ARG A 380 -0.45 -16.53 -27.33
CA ARG A 380 -1.56 -16.62 -28.29
C ARG A 380 -2.61 -15.53 -28.11
N ASN A 381 -2.96 -15.16 -26.87
CA ASN A 381 -3.87 -14.04 -26.64
C ASN A 381 -3.31 -12.73 -27.20
N ILE A 382 -2.00 -12.46 -27.01
CA ILE A 382 -1.32 -11.29 -27.58
C ILE A 382 -1.37 -11.32 -29.11
N MET A 383 -1.04 -12.47 -29.72
CA MET A 383 -1.11 -12.64 -31.17
C MET A 383 -2.52 -12.37 -31.72
N THR A 384 -3.55 -12.90 -31.04
CA THR A 384 -4.95 -12.67 -31.42
C THR A 384 -5.32 -11.20 -31.33
N LEU A 385 -4.99 -10.52 -30.23
CA LEU A 385 -5.29 -9.10 -30.05
C LEU A 385 -4.59 -8.21 -31.09
N PHE A 386 -3.33 -8.50 -31.42
CA PHE A 386 -2.65 -7.78 -32.51
C PHE A 386 -3.32 -8.02 -33.86
N TYR A 387 -3.69 -9.26 -34.16
CA TYR A 387 -4.37 -9.59 -35.41
C TYR A 387 -5.73 -8.90 -35.54
N GLU A 388 -6.54 -8.92 -34.47
CA GLU A 388 -7.86 -8.26 -34.42
C GLU A 388 -7.75 -6.72 -34.54
N ALA A 389 -6.65 -6.14 -34.06
CA ALA A 389 -6.33 -4.72 -34.25
C ALA A 389 -5.77 -4.38 -35.65
N GLY A 390 -5.71 -5.35 -36.58
CA GLY A 390 -5.13 -5.18 -37.92
C GLY A 390 -3.60 -5.13 -37.95
N ARG A 391 -2.94 -5.38 -36.81
CA ARG A 391 -1.47 -5.36 -36.65
C ARG A 391 -0.87 -6.75 -36.89
N VAL A 392 -1.06 -7.28 -38.10
CA VAL A 392 -0.68 -8.65 -38.46
C VAL A 392 0.83 -8.89 -38.29
N ASP A 393 1.66 -7.93 -38.70
CA ASP A 393 3.12 -8.06 -38.59
C ASP A 393 3.59 -8.21 -37.13
N ASP A 394 2.94 -7.51 -36.19
CA ASP A 394 3.23 -7.63 -34.75
C ASP A 394 2.81 -9.00 -34.20
N ALA A 395 1.69 -9.56 -34.65
CA ALA A 395 1.26 -10.91 -34.28
C ALA A 395 2.26 -11.98 -34.76
N LEU A 396 2.78 -11.86 -35.99
CA LEU A 396 3.78 -12.78 -36.54
C LEU A 396 5.14 -12.61 -35.84
N ALA A 397 5.54 -11.37 -35.52
CA ALA A 397 6.75 -11.08 -34.76
C ALA A 397 6.71 -11.66 -33.33
N GLN A 398 5.55 -11.62 -32.68
CA GLN A 398 5.34 -12.22 -31.36
C GLN A 398 5.60 -13.74 -31.39
N TYR A 399 5.04 -14.45 -32.38
CA TYR A 399 5.31 -15.88 -32.58
C TYR A 399 6.80 -16.15 -32.76
N LYS A 400 7.48 -15.36 -33.61
CA LYS A 400 8.91 -15.56 -33.89
C LYS A 400 9.78 -15.36 -32.65
N THR A 401 9.42 -14.39 -31.80
CA THR A 401 10.09 -14.15 -30.52
C THR A 401 9.92 -15.35 -29.58
N LEU A 402 8.70 -15.87 -29.46
CA LEU A 402 8.42 -17.08 -28.68
C LEU A 402 9.20 -18.30 -29.19
N GLU A 403 9.19 -18.54 -30.51
CA GLU A 403 9.90 -19.65 -31.16
C GLU A 403 11.40 -19.62 -30.87
N GLN A 404 12.03 -18.45 -31.01
CA GLN A 404 13.44 -18.27 -30.69
C GLN A 404 13.74 -18.50 -29.20
N MET A 405 12.88 -17.99 -28.32
CA MET A 405 13.04 -18.16 -26.87
C MET A 405 12.92 -19.62 -26.44
N LEU A 406 11.88 -20.35 -26.90
CA LEU A 406 11.68 -21.77 -26.58
C LEU A 406 12.83 -22.64 -27.11
N LYS A 407 13.28 -22.36 -28.34
CA LYS A 407 14.43 -23.06 -28.92
C LYS A 407 15.71 -22.81 -28.12
N ARG A 408 15.96 -21.57 -27.69
CA ARG A 408 17.15 -21.22 -26.90
C ARG A 408 17.13 -21.81 -25.48
N LYS A 409 16.00 -21.71 -24.79
CA LYS A 409 15.88 -22.06 -23.36
C LYS A 409 15.64 -23.55 -23.13
N PHE A 410 14.88 -24.19 -24.02
CA PHE A 410 14.41 -25.58 -23.82
C PHE A 410 14.70 -26.51 -25.00
N ASN A 411 15.22 -25.99 -26.12
CA ASN A 411 15.42 -26.75 -27.37
C ASN A 411 14.13 -27.40 -27.90
N ILE A 412 12.99 -26.71 -27.76
CA ILE A 412 11.68 -27.13 -28.28
C ILE A 412 11.11 -26.09 -29.24
N THR A 413 10.13 -26.51 -30.04
CA THR A 413 9.32 -25.63 -30.91
C THR A 413 8.00 -25.26 -30.23
N PRO A 414 7.36 -24.12 -30.60
CA PRO A 414 6.02 -23.78 -30.11
C PRO A 414 5.02 -24.92 -30.34
N SER A 415 4.01 -25.05 -29.49
CA SER A 415 2.96 -26.07 -29.58
C SER A 415 2.20 -26.05 -30.92
N GLN A 416 1.49 -27.16 -31.21
CA GLN A 416 0.69 -27.27 -32.43
C GLN A 416 -0.36 -26.16 -32.53
N GLU A 417 -1.00 -25.81 -31.42
CA GLU A 417 -2.04 -24.78 -31.38
C GLU A 417 -1.47 -23.41 -31.75
N THR A 418 -0.29 -23.07 -31.20
CA THR A 418 0.42 -21.81 -31.49
C THR A 418 0.89 -21.74 -32.95
N ARG A 419 1.39 -22.85 -33.52
CA ARG A 419 1.78 -22.92 -34.93
C ARG A 419 0.58 -22.77 -35.87
N ALA A 420 -0.53 -23.43 -35.56
CA ALA A 420 -1.76 -23.33 -36.37
C ALA A 420 -2.31 -21.89 -36.38
N LEU A 421 -2.18 -21.16 -35.27
CA LEU A 421 -2.55 -19.75 -35.18
C LEU A 421 -1.66 -18.88 -36.08
N TYR A 422 -0.34 -19.08 -36.02
CA TYR A 422 0.63 -18.40 -36.88
C TYR A 422 0.37 -18.65 -38.38
N ASP A 423 0.14 -19.91 -38.78
CA ASP A 423 -0.12 -20.25 -40.17
C ASP A 423 -1.41 -19.59 -40.69
N ARG A 424 -2.46 -19.53 -39.86
CA ARG A 424 -3.71 -18.82 -40.18
C ARG A 424 -3.48 -17.34 -40.44
N TYR A 425 -2.74 -16.66 -39.57
CA TYR A 425 -2.46 -15.22 -39.71
C TYR A 425 -1.52 -14.89 -40.87
N ARG A 426 -0.61 -15.81 -41.20
CA ARG A 426 0.25 -15.66 -42.37
C ARG A 426 -0.52 -15.85 -43.67
N SER A 427 -1.53 -16.73 -43.69
CA SER A 427 -2.32 -17.00 -44.90
C SER A 427 -3.38 -15.94 -45.23
N SER A 428 -3.67 -15.04 -44.30
CA SER A 428 -4.63 -13.94 -44.48
C SER A 428 -4.01 -12.62 -44.92
N GLN A 429 -2.69 -12.58 -45.18
CA GLN A 429 -2.02 -11.49 -45.88
C GLN A 429 -2.19 -11.54 -47.39
#